data_AF-M9RJZ6-F1
#
_entry.id   AF-M9RJZ6-F1
#
_cell.length_a   1.000
_cell.length_b   1.000
_cell.length_c   1.000
_cell.angle_alpha   90.00
_cell.angle_beta   90.00
_cell.angle_gamma   90.00
#
_symmetry.space_group_name_H-M   'P 1'
#
loop_
_entity.id
_entity.type
_entity.pdbx_description
1 polymer ?
#
loop_
_entity_poly.entity_id
_entity_poly.type
_entity_poly.pdbx_seq_one_letter_code
_entity_poly.pdbx_strand_id
1 'polypeptide(L)'
;MTPHDGEMRRLIPDAFDQTTCRVSLAQIVARRFECIILFKGAKTIIARPDGACVMINSTAFESAAWLATAGSGDVLSGFITGLMARGFGAFETAALGALFHVLCPDDIGPGLIVEDIPNALLDVPRKIISSAPFDLEQSPMS
;
A
#
# COMPACT_ATOMS: atom_id res chain seq x y z
N MET A 1 1.90 -9.32 -6.98
CA MET A 1 0.88 -8.82 -7.93
C MET A 1 0.05 -7.74 -7.26
N THR A 2 -0.44 -6.75 -8.01
CA THR A 2 -1.14 -5.56 -7.49
C THR A 2 -2.58 -5.42 -8.02
N PRO A 3 -3.44 -6.45 -7.89
CA PRO A 3 -4.73 -6.45 -8.57
C PRO A 3 -5.72 -5.45 -7.95
N HIS A 4 -6.57 -4.83 -8.77
CA HIS A 4 -7.83 -4.21 -8.33
C HIS A 4 -9.01 -5.19 -8.42
N ASP A 5 -10.23 -4.78 -8.05
CA ASP A 5 -11.40 -5.68 -7.96
C ASP A 5 -11.72 -6.45 -9.26
N GLY A 6 -11.67 -5.77 -10.39
CA GLY A 6 -11.90 -6.37 -11.70
C GLY A 6 -10.86 -7.42 -12.07
N GLU A 7 -9.59 -7.18 -11.72
CA GLU A 7 -8.50 -8.13 -11.93
C GLU A 7 -8.62 -9.32 -10.97
N MET A 8 -8.95 -9.09 -9.70
CA MET A 8 -9.20 -10.17 -8.73
C MET A 8 -10.29 -11.12 -9.20
N ARG A 9 -11.40 -10.59 -9.72
CA ARG A 9 -12.50 -11.41 -10.23
C ARG A 9 -12.10 -12.27 -11.44
N ARG A 10 -11.12 -11.81 -12.23
CA ARG A 10 -10.56 -12.59 -13.35
C ARG A 10 -9.58 -13.66 -12.88
N LEU A 11 -8.80 -13.38 -11.83
CA LEU A 11 -7.78 -14.30 -11.30
C LEU A 11 -8.39 -15.48 -10.53
N ILE A 12 -9.48 -15.25 -9.79
CA ILE A 12 -10.10 -16.24 -8.90
C ILE A 12 -11.64 -16.18 -8.94
N PRO A 13 -12.27 -16.35 -10.11
CA PRO A 13 -13.72 -16.23 -10.24
C PRO A 13 -14.48 -17.18 -9.29
N ASP A 14 -13.96 -18.40 -9.11
CA ASP A 14 -14.50 -19.46 -8.24
C ASP A 14 -14.51 -19.09 -6.75
N ALA A 15 -13.57 -18.25 -6.30
CA ALA A 15 -13.49 -17.86 -4.89
C ALA A 15 -14.56 -16.83 -4.52
N PHE A 16 -15.08 -16.06 -5.49
CA PHE A 16 -16.15 -15.09 -5.25
C PHE A 16 -17.52 -15.74 -4.98
N ASP A 17 -17.69 -17.02 -5.34
CA ASP A 17 -18.88 -17.80 -4.98
C ASP A 17 -18.87 -18.21 -3.51
N GLN A 18 -17.69 -18.22 -2.88
CA GLN A 18 -17.48 -18.69 -1.50
C GLN A 18 -17.43 -17.53 -0.50
N THR A 19 -16.86 -16.39 -0.90
CA THR A 19 -16.70 -15.25 0.00
C THR A 19 -16.59 -13.93 -0.75
N THR A 20 -17.08 -12.86 -0.11
CA THR A 20 -16.85 -11.48 -0.51
C THR A 20 -15.83 -10.77 0.38
N CYS A 21 -15.26 -11.47 1.37
CA CYS A 21 -14.26 -10.93 2.28
C CYS A 21 -12.94 -10.68 1.52
N ARG A 22 -12.57 -9.40 1.37
CA ARG A 22 -11.34 -9.00 0.66
C ARG A 22 -10.08 -9.63 1.22
N VAL A 23 -9.99 -9.79 2.55
CA VAL A 23 -8.84 -10.43 3.21
C VAL A 23 -8.76 -11.89 2.80
N SER A 24 -9.88 -12.62 2.89
CA SER A 24 -9.95 -14.02 2.47
C SER A 24 -9.59 -14.18 0.99
N LEU A 25 -10.15 -13.32 0.12
CA LEU A 25 -9.83 -13.33 -1.31
C LEU A 25 -8.33 -13.07 -1.56
N ALA A 26 -7.74 -12.06 -0.93
CA ALA A 26 -6.30 -11.78 -1.06
C ALA A 26 -5.43 -12.96 -0.61
N GLN A 27 -5.76 -13.60 0.51
CA GLN A 27 -5.05 -14.78 1.01
C GLN A 27 -5.23 -16.01 0.10
N ILE A 28 -6.40 -16.18 -0.53
CA ILE A 28 -6.64 -17.25 -1.51
C ILE A 28 -5.73 -17.04 -2.73
N VAL A 29 -5.69 -15.81 -3.28
CA VAL A 29 -4.83 -15.49 -4.43
C VAL A 29 -3.35 -15.63 -4.06
N ALA A 30 -2.93 -15.10 -2.90
CA ALA A 30 -1.54 -15.16 -2.47
C ALA A 30 -1.03 -16.60 -2.36
N ARG A 31 -1.85 -17.50 -1.81
CA ARG A 31 -1.55 -18.93 -1.75
C ARG A 31 -1.57 -19.59 -3.13
N ARG A 32 -2.60 -19.32 -3.93
CA ARG A 32 -2.79 -19.94 -5.25
C ARG A 32 -1.65 -19.61 -6.22
N PHE A 33 -1.13 -18.39 -6.18
CA PHE A 33 -0.09 -17.91 -7.09
C PHE A 33 1.28 -17.80 -6.44
N GLU A 34 1.44 -18.27 -5.19
CA GLU A 34 2.69 -18.25 -4.42
C GLU A 34 3.43 -16.90 -4.46
N CYS A 35 2.67 -15.79 -4.40
CA CYS A 35 3.24 -14.45 -4.44
C CYS A 35 2.52 -13.49 -3.50
N ILE A 36 3.16 -12.35 -3.24
CA ILE A 36 2.56 -11.28 -2.43
C ILE A 36 1.50 -10.58 -3.26
N ILE A 37 0.31 -10.41 -2.68
CA ILE A 37 -0.83 -9.74 -3.30
C ILE A 37 -1.07 -8.42 -2.60
N LEU A 38 -1.02 -7.32 -3.36
CA LEU A 38 -1.48 -6.00 -2.96
C LEU A 38 -2.84 -5.77 -3.64
N PHE A 39 -3.91 -6.17 -2.95
CA PHE A 39 -5.28 -6.06 -3.43
C PHE A 39 -5.79 -4.62 -3.22
N LYS A 40 -5.68 -3.81 -4.28
CA LYS A 40 -6.01 -2.38 -4.29
C LYS A 40 -7.51 -2.14 -4.08
N GLY A 41 -7.83 -1.05 -3.40
CA GLY A 41 -9.17 -0.55 -3.12
C GLY A 41 -9.17 0.36 -1.88
N ALA A 42 -10.35 0.82 -1.45
CA ALA A 42 -10.48 1.66 -0.26
C ALA A 42 -9.88 1.02 1.01
N LYS A 43 -9.93 -0.31 1.08
CA LYS A 43 -9.12 -1.11 2.00
C LYS A 43 -8.14 -1.92 1.17
N THR A 44 -6.90 -1.43 1.11
CA THR A 44 -5.82 -2.14 0.42
C THR A 44 -5.31 -3.25 1.31
N ILE A 45 -5.35 -4.48 0.81
CA ILE A 45 -4.92 -5.68 1.55
C ILE A 45 -3.60 -6.15 0.97
N ILE A 46 -2.59 -6.34 1.82
CA ILE A 46 -1.30 -6.92 1.46
C ILE A 46 -1.23 -8.30 2.09
N ALA A 47 -1.25 -9.37 1.28
CA ALA A 47 -1.26 -10.74 1.74
C ALA A 47 -0.04 -11.51 1.22
N ARG A 48 0.57 -12.34 2.08
CA ARG A 48 1.64 -13.29 1.77
C ARG A 48 1.09 -14.71 1.60
N PRO A 49 1.82 -15.58 0.86
CA PRO A 49 1.45 -17.00 0.72
C PRO A 49 1.41 -17.77 2.05
N ASP A 50 2.22 -17.36 3.04
CA ASP A 50 2.23 -17.96 4.38
C ASP A 50 1.04 -17.57 5.27
N GLY A 51 0.14 -16.73 4.75
CA GLY A 51 -1.07 -16.29 5.44
C GLY A 51 -0.94 -14.96 6.18
N ALA A 52 0.29 -14.41 6.33
CA ALA A 52 0.47 -13.08 6.91
C ALA A 52 -0.23 -12.02 6.06
N CYS A 53 -0.87 -11.06 6.72
CA CYS A 53 -1.69 -10.05 6.06
C CYS A 53 -1.64 -8.71 6.78
N VAL A 54 -1.57 -7.63 6.02
CA VAL A 54 -1.68 -6.24 6.50
C VAL A 54 -2.82 -5.55 5.73
N MET A 55 -3.55 -4.66 6.40
CA MET A 55 -4.60 -3.86 5.79
C MET A 55 -4.31 -2.38 5.99
N ILE A 56 -4.34 -1.63 4.90
CA ILE A 56 -4.30 -0.16 4.92
C ILE A 56 -5.70 0.33 4.57
N ASN A 57 -6.32 1.07 5.50
CA ASN A 57 -7.67 1.61 5.32
C ASN A 57 -7.58 3.08 4.89
N SER A 58 -7.76 3.36 3.59
CA SER A 58 -7.66 4.71 3.06
C SER A 58 -8.84 5.58 3.49
N THR A 59 -9.99 4.99 3.86
CA THR A 59 -11.16 5.76 4.32
C THR A 59 -10.96 6.43 5.69
N ALA A 60 -9.86 6.12 6.38
CA ALA A 60 -9.48 6.80 7.61
C ALA A 60 -8.81 8.17 7.34
N PHE A 61 -8.54 8.50 6.07
CA PHE A 61 -7.84 9.71 5.65
C PHE A 61 -8.73 10.49 4.67
N GLU A 62 -9.09 11.72 5.01
CA GLU A 62 -10.01 12.55 4.20
C GLU A 62 -9.44 12.84 2.81
N SER A 63 -8.13 13.05 2.73
CA SER A 63 -7.38 13.37 1.50
C SER A 63 -7.25 12.19 0.53
N ALA A 64 -7.46 10.95 1.01
CA ALA A 64 -7.25 9.76 0.18
C ALA A 64 -8.22 9.64 -1.00
N ALA A 65 -9.35 10.36 -0.96
CA ALA A 65 -10.27 10.44 -2.08
C ALA A 65 -9.61 11.03 -3.34
N TRP A 66 -8.60 11.89 -3.19
CA TRP A 66 -7.89 12.51 -4.30
C TRP A 66 -7.00 11.54 -5.08
N LEU A 67 -6.70 10.36 -4.52
CA LEU A 67 -5.93 9.29 -5.18
C LEU A 67 -6.75 8.50 -6.22
N ALA A 68 -8.05 8.75 -6.31
CA ALA A 68 -8.95 8.14 -7.30
C ALA A 68 -8.72 8.68 -8.73
N THR A 69 -7.48 9.06 -9.05
CA THR A 69 -7.02 9.44 -10.38
C THR A 69 -6.43 8.24 -11.12
N ALA A 70 -6.59 8.20 -12.43
CA ALA A 70 -6.02 7.15 -13.26
C ALA A 70 -4.48 7.18 -13.17
N GLY A 71 -3.86 6.00 -13.07
CA GLY A 71 -2.39 5.86 -13.02
C GLY A 71 -1.76 5.97 -11.62
N SER A 72 -2.50 6.38 -10.57
CA SER A 72 -1.96 6.42 -9.20
C SER A 72 -1.45 5.04 -8.73
N GLY A 73 -2.18 3.98 -9.08
CA GLY A 73 -1.76 2.60 -8.82
C GLY A 73 -0.48 2.17 -9.55
N ASP A 74 -0.16 2.78 -10.69
CA ASP A 74 1.07 2.50 -11.43
C ASP A 74 2.26 3.20 -10.76
N VAL A 75 2.06 4.42 -10.28
CA VAL A 75 3.05 5.14 -9.44
C VAL A 75 3.38 4.33 -8.19
N LEU A 76 2.36 3.84 -7.47
CA LEU A 76 2.56 2.95 -6.31
C LEU A 76 3.36 1.70 -6.68
N SER A 77 3.01 1.04 -7.79
CA SER A 77 3.68 -0.18 -8.23
C SER A 77 5.15 0.08 -8.62
N GLY A 78 5.42 1.20 -9.29
CA GLY A 78 6.77 1.65 -9.61
C GLY A 78 7.59 1.96 -8.37
N PHE A 79 7.01 2.63 -7.37
CA PHE A 79 7.66 2.89 -6.09
C PHE A 79 8.06 1.61 -5.36
N ILE A 80 7.12 0.66 -5.22
CA ILE A 80 7.38 -0.65 -4.61
C ILE A 80 8.49 -1.39 -5.37
N THR A 81 8.42 -1.40 -6.70
CA THR A 81 9.42 -2.05 -7.56
C THR A 81 10.81 -1.43 -7.38
N GLY A 82 10.89 -0.10 -7.31
CA GLY A 82 12.14 0.62 -7.08
C GLY A 82 12.78 0.29 -5.72
N LEU A 83 11.98 0.15 -4.66
CA LEU A 83 12.48 -0.30 -3.36
C LEU A 83 12.93 -1.76 -3.41
N MET A 84 12.15 -2.65 -4.03
CA MET A 84 12.55 -4.06 -4.18
C MET A 84 13.85 -4.22 -4.98
N ALA A 85 14.06 -3.41 -6.02
CA ALA A 85 15.30 -3.39 -6.80
C ALA A 85 16.54 -3.01 -5.96
N ARG A 86 16.35 -2.34 -4.82
CA ARG A 86 17.41 -1.99 -3.85
C ARG A 86 17.61 -3.04 -2.77
N GLY A 87 16.92 -4.18 -2.84
CA GLY A 87 17.06 -5.30 -1.91
C GLY A 87 16.10 -5.26 -0.71
N PHE A 88 15.13 -4.35 -0.70
CA PHE A 88 14.10 -4.36 0.35
C PHE A 88 13.10 -5.50 0.14
N GLY A 89 12.60 -6.04 1.27
CA GLY A 89 11.63 -7.13 1.28
C GLY A 89 10.28 -6.73 0.65
N ALA A 90 9.78 -7.56 -0.27
CA ALA A 90 8.60 -7.25 -1.07
C ALA A 90 7.33 -6.99 -0.25
N PHE A 91 7.17 -7.66 0.89
CA PHE A 91 5.97 -7.52 1.72
C PHE A 91 6.00 -6.21 2.50
N GLU A 92 7.14 -5.92 3.11
CA GLU A 92 7.39 -4.70 3.88
C GLU A 92 7.29 -3.48 2.95
N THR A 93 7.88 -3.54 1.75
CA THR A 93 7.77 -2.47 0.76
C THR A 93 6.35 -2.29 0.23
N ALA A 94 5.60 -3.39 0.05
CA ALA A 94 4.21 -3.30 -0.38
C ALA A 94 3.33 -2.62 0.68
N ALA A 95 3.51 -2.98 1.95
CA ALA A 95 2.80 -2.37 3.07
C ALA A 95 3.18 -0.89 3.26
N LEU A 96 4.49 -0.58 3.26
CA LEU A 96 5.00 0.79 3.37
C LEU A 96 4.56 1.65 2.18
N GLY A 97 4.67 1.13 0.96
CA GLY A 97 4.23 1.83 -0.24
C GLY A 97 2.74 2.15 -0.20
N ALA A 98 1.89 1.18 0.18
CA ALA A 98 0.46 1.41 0.32
C ALA A 98 0.13 2.45 1.41
N LEU A 99 0.85 2.43 2.53
CA LEU A 99 0.71 3.44 3.58
C LEU A 99 1.11 4.83 3.07
N PHE A 100 2.30 4.97 2.48
CA PHE A 100 2.79 6.27 2.00
C PHE A 100 1.92 6.83 0.89
N HIS A 101 1.42 5.97 0.01
CA HIS A 101 0.49 6.37 -1.04
C HIS A 101 -0.81 6.96 -0.48
N VAL A 102 -1.33 6.43 0.64
CA VAL A 102 -2.54 6.98 1.28
C VAL A 102 -2.26 8.31 1.99
N LEU A 103 -1.04 8.51 2.50
CA LEU A 103 -0.64 9.72 3.22
C LEU A 103 -0.14 10.86 2.32
N CYS A 104 0.34 10.57 1.11
CA CYS A 104 0.93 11.58 0.23
C CYS A 104 -0.03 12.71 -0.25
N PRO A 105 -1.37 12.53 -0.35
CA PRO A 105 -2.25 13.60 -0.81
C PRO A 105 -2.43 14.77 0.17
N ASP A 106 -2.12 14.58 1.46
CA ASP A 106 -2.39 15.56 2.53
C ASP A 106 -1.85 16.97 2.22
N ASP A 107 -0.73 17.06 1.49
CA ASP A 107 -0.08 18.33 1.16
C ASP A 107 -0.45 18.89 -0.22
N ILE A 108 -1.08 18.09 -1.07
CA ILE A 108 -1.43 18.51 -2.45
C ILE A 108 -2.81 19.15 -2.46
N GLY A 109 -3.77 18.54 -1.78
CA GLY A 109 -5.13 19.04 -1.75
C GLY A 109 -6.00 18.59 -2.93
N PRO A 110 -7.20 19.19 -3.05
CA PRO A 110 -8.11 18.90 -4.15
C PRO A 110 -7.51 19.34 -5.49
N GLY A 111 -7.66 18.49 -6.51
CA GLY A 111 -7.12 18.73 -7.86
C GLY A 111 -5.81 18.00 -8.16
N LEU A 112 -5.33 17.17 -7.22
CA LEU A 112 -4.18 16.27 -7.40
C LEU A 112 -4.23 15.54 -8.75
N ILE A 113 -3.14 15.65 -9.51
CA ILE A 113 -2.91 14.87 -10.72
C ILE A 113 -1.86 13.79 -10.45
N VAL A 114 -1.77 12.80 -11.34
CA VAL A 114 -0.89 11.64 -11.13
C VAL A 114 0.59 12.04 -11.06
N GLU A 115 0.96 13.13 -11.75
CA GLU A 115 2.31 13.69 -11.79
C GLU A 115 2.76 14.30 -10.45
N ASP A 116 1.83 14.63 -9.54
CA ASP A 116 2.14 15.17 -8.22
C ASP A 116 2.57 14.06 -7.23
N ILE A 117 2.07 12.84 -7.45
CA ILE A 117 2.21 11.71 -6.52
C ILE A 117 3.67 11.31 -6.28
N PRO A 118 4.56 11.17 -7.28
CA PRO A 118 5.91 10.68 -7.07
C PRO A 118 6.71 11.51 -6.05
N ASN A 119 6.65 12.83 -6.16
CA ASN A 119 7.36 13.73 -5.25
C ASN A 119 6.76 13.68 -3.85
N ALA A 120 5.43 13.79 -3.75
CA ALA A 120 4.75 13.78 -2.45
C ALA A 120 4.98 12.46 -1.70
N LEU A 121 5.01 11.33 -2.42
CA LEU A 121 5.24 10.01 -1.85
C LEU A 121 6.65 9.85 -1.26
N LEU A 122 7.65 10.47 -1.89
CA LEU A 122 9.04 10.50 -1.40
C LEU A 122 9.22 11.38 -0.15
N ASP A 123 8.33 12.35 0.07
CA ASP A 123 8.38 13.23 1.23
C ASP A 123 7.68 12.66 2.47
N VAL A 124 6.79 11.67 2.32
CA VAL A 124 6.09 11.04 3.45
C VAL A 124 7.04 10.52 4.55
N PRO A 125 8.13 9.77 4.24
CA PRO A 125 9.06 9.30 5.27
C PRO A 125 9.68 10.43 6.09
N ARG A 126 10.03 11.54 5.44
CA ARG A 126 10.61 12.71 6.11
C ARG A 126 9.63 13.29 7.12
N LYS A 127 8.35 13.37 6.76
CA LYS A 127 7.30 13.88 7.65
C LYS A 127 7.10 12.98 8.86
N ILE A 128 7.05 11.67 8.65
CA ILE A 128 6.89 10.69 9.74
C ILE A 128 8.07 10.76 10.72
N ILE A 129 9.30 10.90 10.22
CA ILE A 129 10.48 11.02 11.07
C ILE A 129 10.47 12.34 11.85
N SER A 130 10.11 13.45 11.20
CA SER A 130 10.06 14.77 11.85
C SER A 130 8.93 14.93 12.87
N SER A 131 7.86 14.14 12.75
CA SER A 131 6.72 14.16 13.69
C SER A 131 6.83 13.13 14.81
N ALA A 132 7.76 12.18 14.70
CA ALA A 132 8.08 11.25 15.77
C ALA A 132 8.80 12.01 16.91
N PRO A 133 8.39 11.87 18.18
CA PRO A 133 9.12 12.43 19.31
C PRO A 133 10.44 11.66 19.45
N PHE A 134 11.50 12.17 18.83
CA PHE A 134 12.83 11.60 18.90
C PHE A 134 13.64 12.31 19.98
N ASP A 135 13.41 11.96 21.25
CA ASP A 135 14.34 12.28 22.34
C ASP A 135 15.50 11.28 22.30
N LEU A 136 16.59 11.65 21.64
CA LEU A 136 17.89 10.96 21.69
C LEU A 136 18.84 11.55 22.75
N GLU A 137 18.30 12.15 23.80
CA GLU A 137 19.08 12.53 24.98
C GLU A 137 18.48 11.87 26.23
N GLN A 138 18.87 10.62 26.50
CA GLN A 138 19.17 10.08 27.83
C GLN A 138 19.32 8.55 27.77
N SER A 139 20.52 8.09 27.41
CA SER A 139 21.03 6.84 27.97
C SER A 139 22.22 7.22 28.85
N PRO A 140 22.15 7.10 30.18
CA PRO A 140 23.34 7.27 31.00
C PRO A 140 24.29 6.11 30.66
N MET A 141 25.53 6.45 30.31
CA MET A 141 26.61 5.47 30.36
C MET A 141 26.69 4.92 31.79
N SER A 142 26.45 3.62 31.93
CA SER A 142 26.93 2.80 33.04
C SER A 142 27.24 1.41 32.55
#